data_AF-A0AAN7NW82-F1
#
_entry.id   AF-A0AAN7NW82-F1
#
_cell.length_a   1.000
_cell.length_b   1.000
_cell.length_c   1.000
_cell.angle_alpha   90.00
_cell.angle_beta   90.00
_cell.angle_gamma   90.00
#
_symmetry.space_group_name_H-M   'P 1'
#
loop_
_entity.id
_entity.type
_entity.pdbx_description
1 polymer ?
#
loop_
_entity_poly.entity_id
_entity_poly.type
_entity_poly.pdbx_seq_one_letter_code
_entity_poly.pdbx_strand_id
1 'polypeptide(L)'
;METIKHTLYPGRPVLLFSESSERTKRRKTAKLSSTFETEEPTLTATKNLKQEGKKAAAKLITEALTTPTRATKIYKAWQKSRKIENITPLTPNEALPIIIEAKEGKHTYLVHRRAAEAHFADIYPSYNKLREAKLHFVDIKELVSDEFLYQFYTVHFL
;
A
#
# COMPACT_ATOMS: atom_id res chain seq x y z
N MET A 1 -1.47 12.35 -38.55
CA MET A 1 -2.42 11.25 -38.25
C MET A 1 -3.77 11.88 -37.96
N GLU A 2 -4.67 11.83 -38.94
CA GLU A 2 -5.97 12.49 -38.87
C GLU A 2 -6.93 11.72 -37.95
N THR A 3 -7.51 12.41 -36.98
CA THR A 3 -8.58 11.89 -36.11
C THR A 3 -9.92 11.96 -36.85
N ILE A 4 -10.63 10.84 -36.87
CA ILE A 4 -11.84 10.64 -37.69
C ILE A 4 -13.01 11.51 -37.20
N LYS A 5 -13.71 12.06 -38.20
CA LYS A 5 -14.75 13.09 -38.18
C LYS A 5 -16.02 12.66 -37.42
N HIS A 6 -16.53 13.53 -36.55
CA HIS A 6 -17.88 13.43 -35.98
C HIS A 6 -18.94 13.72 -37.06
N THR A 7 -20.08 13.06 -36.92
CA THR A 7 -21.16 12.87 -37.91
C THR A 7 -21.76 14.14 -38.53
N LEU A 8 -22.10 14.05 -39.82
CA LEU A 8 -22.71 15.05 -40.72
C LEU A 8 -24.17 15.47 -40.37
N TYR A 9 -24.61 15.42 -39.12
CA TYR A 9 -25.97 15.79 -38.70
C TYR A 9 -25.96 17.02 -37.76
N PRO A 10 -26.97 17.92 -37.84
CA PRO A 10 -27.05 19.06 -36.95
C PRO A 10 -27.26 18.62 -35.49
N GLY A 11 -26.34 18.97 -34.60
CA GLY A 11 -26.43 18.65 -33.18
C GLY A 11 -25.11 18.72 -32.42
N ARG A 12 -25.16 18.48 -31.10
CA ARG A 12 -23.97 18.39 -30.24
C ARG A 12 -23.10 17.19 -30.66
N PRO A 13 -21.78 17.35 -30.83
CA PRO A 13 -20.89 16.24 -31.20
C PRO A 13 -20.96 15.11 -30.16
N VAL A 14 -21.12 13.88 -30.65
CA VAL A 14 -21.21 12.68 -29.80
C VAL A 14 -19.82 12.14 -29.57
N LEU A 15 -19.29 12.32 -28.37
CA LEU A 15 -18.01 11.76 -27.95
C LEU A 15 -18.05 10.22 -27.88
N LEU A 16 -16.91 9.58 -28.16
CA LEU A 16 -16.68 8.15 -27.94
C LEU A 16 -16.88 7.78 -26.47
N PHE A 17 -17.16 6.50 -26.20
CA PHE A 17 -17.38 6.04 -24.82
C PHE A 17 -16.13 6.25 -23.96
N SER A 18 -14.94 5.93 -24.48
CA SER A 18 -13.64 6.11 -23.81
C SER A 18 -13.39 7.56 -23.37
N GLU A 19 -13.67 8.50 -24.27
CA GLU A 19 -13.43 9.95 -24.13
C GLU A 19 -14.52 10.69 -23.34
N SER A 20 -15.65 10.03 -23.08
CA SER A 20 -16.76 10.65 -22.34
C SER A 20 -16.44 10.80 -20.85
N SER A 21 -16.99 11.84 -20.23
CA SER A 21 -16.95 12.00 -18.76
C SER A 21 -17.71 10.88 -18.04
N GLU A 22 -17.34 10.62 -16.79
CA GLU A 22 -17.94 9.55 -15.97
C GLU A 22 -19.47 9.68 -15.85
N ARG A 23 -19.99 10.91 -15.63
CA ARG A 23 -21.44 11.19 -15.64
C ARG A 23 -22.12 10.75 -16.94
N THR A 24 -21.45 11.00 -18.08
CA THR A 24 -21.98 10.66 -19.40
C THR A 24 -21.89 9.16 -19.67
N LYS A 25 -20.81 8.49 -19.25
CA LYS A 25 -20.66 7.03 -19.30
C LYS A 25 -21.79 6.35 -18.53
N ARG A 26 -22.06 6.76 -17.30
CA ARG A 26 -23.19 6.25 -16.49
C ARG A 26 -24.54 6.42 -17.18
N ARG A 27 -24.79 7.59 -17.78
CA ARG A 27 -26.02 7.82 -18.55
C ARG A 27 -26.11 6.90 -19.78
N LYS A 28 -25.00 6.71 -20.50
CA LYS A 28 -24.93 5.80 -21.66
C LYS A 28 -25.18 4.34 -21.26
N THR A 29 -24.69 3.91 -20.09
CA THR A 29 -24.87 2.54 -19.57
C THR A 29 -26.16 2.34 -18.77
N ALA A 30 -26.90 3.41 -18.44
CA ALA A 30 -28.10 3.32 -17.60
C ALA A 30 -29.15 2.35 -18.15
N LYS A 31 -29.33 2.35 -19.48
CA LYS A 31 -30.23 1.41 -20.16
C LYS A 31 -29.81 -0.04 -19.94
N LEU A 32 -28.51 -0.33 -19.95
CA LEU A 32 -28.00 -1.69 -19.73
C LEU A 32 -28.30 -2.15 -18.30
N SER A 33 -28.12 -1.28 -17.30
CA SER A 33 -28.40 -1.62 -15.91
C SER A 33 -29.88 -1.72 -15.56
N SER A 34 -30.76 -1.01 -16.29
CA SER A 34 -32.21 -1.07 -16.05
C SER A 34 -32.90 -2.23 -16.76
N THR A 35 -32.36 -2.65 -17.91
CA THR A 35 -33.02 -3.61 -18.80
C THR A 35 -32.59 -5.04 -18.54
N PHE A 36 -31.34 -5.27 -18.11
CA PHE A 36 -30.78 -6.60 -17.97
C PHE A 36 -30.43 -6.93 -16.51
N GLU A 37 -30.64 -8.18 -16.13
CA GLU A 37 -30.16 -8.72 -14.86
C GLU A 37 -28.63 -8.83 -14.88
N THR A 38 -27.99 -8.80 -13.71
CA THR A 38 -26.52 -8.76 -13.58
C THR A 38 -25.76 -9.91 -14.25
N GLU A 39 -26.40 -11.06 -14.48
CA GLU A 39 -25.81 -12.23 -15.12
C GLU A 39 -25.46 -11.98 -16.60
N GLU A 40 -26.31 -11.29 -17.36
CA GLU A 40 -26.08 -11.10 -18.79
C GLU A 40 -24.90 -10.13 -19.09
N PRO A 41 -24.80 -8.96 -18.43
CA PRO A 41 -23.65 -8.07 -18.60
C PRO A 41 -22.34 -8.70 -18.14
N THR A 42 -22.35 -9.55 -17.10
CA THR A 42 -21.14 -10.23 -16.62
C THR A 42 -20.67 -11.29 -17.60
N LEU A 43 -21.59 -12.10 -18.16
CA LEU A 43 -21.26 -13.04 -19.23
C LEU A 43 -20.72 -12.33 -20.47
N THR A 44 -21.37 -11.24 -20.88
CA THR A 44 -20.94 -10.44 -22.03
C THR A 44 -19.56 -9.83 -21.82
N ALA A 45 -19.31 -9.26 -20.64
CA ALA A 45 -18.01 -8.69 -20.28
C ALA A 45 -16.90 -9.76 -20.30
N THR A 46 -17.14 -10.93 -19.71
CA THR A 46 -16.15 -12.02 -19.70
C THR A 46 -15.84 -12.54 -21.11
N LYS A 47 -16.85 -12.63 -21.99
CA LYS A 47 -16.68 -13.00 -23.40
C LYS A 47 -15.81 -11.98 -24.15
N ASN A 48 -16.12 -10.70 -24.02
CA ASN A 48 -15.36 -9.63 -24.68
C ASN A 48 -13.90 -9.61 -24.21
N LEU A 49 -13.66 -9.76 -22.91
CA LEU A 49 -12.29 -9.84 -22.36
C LEU A 49 -11.51 -11.04 -22.90
N LYS A 50 -12.16 -12.20 -23.10
CA LYS A 50 -11.52 -13.37 -23.72
C LYS A 50 -11.16 -13.09 -25.18
N GLN A 51 -12.06 -12.46 -25.93
CA GLN A 51 -11.84 -12.09 -27.34
C GLN A 51 -10.68 -11.09 -27.49
N GLU A 52 -10.56 -10.14 -26.57
CA GLU A 52 -9.43 -9.21 -26.50
C GLU A 52 -8.11 -9.83 -26.00
N GLY A 53 -8.09 -11.13 -25.69
CA GLY A 53 -6.91 -11.84 -25.16
C GLY A 53 -6.63 -11.62 -23.67
N LYS A 54 -7.47 -10.86 -22.96
CA LYS A 54 -7.36 -10.57 -21.51
C LYS A 54 -7.90 -11.72 -20.65
N LYS A 55 -7.35 -12.92 -20.87
CA LYS A 55 -7.80 -14.19 -20.24
C LYS A 55 -7.80 -14.13 -18.71
N ALA A 56 -6.77 -13.53 -18.10
CA ALA A 56 -6.65 -13.40 -16.65
C ALA A 56 -7.77 -12.54 -16.04
N ALA A 57 -8.09 -11.41 -16.66
CA ALA A 57 -9.18 -10.53 -16.22
C ALA A 57 -10.54 -11.24 -16.32
N ALA A 58 -10.80 -11.94 -17.43
CA ALA A 58 -12.02 -12.73 -17.59
C ALA A 58 -12.15 -13.80 -16.49
N LYS A 59 -11.06 -14.51 -16.19
CA LYS A 59 -11.03 -15.53 -15.13
C LYS A 59 -11.28 -14.93 -13.74
N LEU A 60 -10.73 -13.75 -13.45
CA LEU A 60 -10.95 -13.07 -12.18
C LEU A 60 -12.43 -12.70 -11.97
N ILE A 61 -13.10 -12.20 -13.00
CA ILE A 61 -14.53 -11.87 -12.91
C ILE A 61 -15.35 -13.13 -12.65
N THR A 62 -15.11 -14.21 -13.42
CA THR A 62 -15.84 -15.46 -13.21
C THR A 62 -15.58 -16.04 -11.83
N GLU A 63 -14.32 -16.02 -11.37
CA GLU A 63 -13.95 -16.54 -10.06
C GLU A 63 -14.61 -15.75 -8.93
N ALA A 64 -14.62 -14.42 -9.02
CA ALA A 64 -15.19 -13.54 -8.01
C ALA A 64 -16.69 -13.79 -7.79
N LEU A 65 -17.41 -14.23 -8.83
CA LEU A 65 -18.85 -14.48 -8.81
C LEU A 65 -19.24 -15.92 -8.41
N THR A 66 -18.29 -16.86 -8.30
CA THR A 66 -18.60 -18.27 -7.98
C THR A 66 -19.33 -18.48 -6.66
N THR A 67 -19.02 -17.70 -5.63
CA THR A 67 -19.71 -17.73 -4.34
C THR A 67 -19.81 -16.32 -3.76
N PRO A 68 -20.82 -16.01 -2.93
CA PRO A 68 -21.03 -14.66 -2.40
C PRO A 68 -19.82 -14.09 -1.62
N THR A 69 -19.01 -14.97 -1.03
CA THR A 69 -17.82 -14.58 -0.25
C THR A 69 -16.52 -14.61 -1.07
N ARG A 70 -16.54 -15.11 -2.31
CA ARG A 70 -15.29 -15.27 -3.08
C ARG A 70 -14.66 -13.92 -3.42
N ALA A 71 -15.47 -12.97 -3.90
CA ALA A 71 -15.01 -11.62 -4.21
C ALA A 71 -14.33 -10.96 -2.99
N THR A 72 -14.91 -11.09 -1.80
CA THR A 72 -14.34 -10.50 -0.57
C THR A 72 -13.05 -11.21 -0.14
N LYS A 73 -12.96 -12.53 -0.30
CA LYS A 73 -11.72 -13.29 -0.05
C LYS A 73 -10.60 -12.87 -1.00
N ILE A 74 -10.89 -12.75 -2.31
CA ILE A 74 -9.93 -12.28 -3.31
C ILE A 74 -9.45 -10.88 -2.97
N TYR A 75 -10.37 -9.97 -2.63
CA TYR A 75 -10.04 -8.59 -2.25
C TYR A 75 -9.12 -8.54 -1.02
N LYS A 76 -9.46 -9.26 0.05
CA LYS A 76 -8.63 -9.32 1.27
C LYS A 76 -7.26 -9.92 1.01
N ALA A 77 -7.16 -10.98 0.19
CA ALA A 77 -5.89 -11.58 -0.18
C ALA A 77 -5.02 -10.60 -0.96
N TRP A 78 -5.59 -9.88 -1.93
CA TRP A 78 -4.90 -8.84 -2.70
C TRP A 78 -4.44 -7.67 -1.80
N GLN A 79 -5.27 -7.23 -0.85
CA GLN A 79 -4.85 -6.21 0.11
C GLN A 79 -3.70 -6.70 0.99
N LYS A 80 -3.74 -7.96 1.44
CA LYS A 80 -2.68 -8.57 2.24
C LYS A 80 -1.37 -8.67 1.46
N SER A 81 -1.41 -9.09 0.20
CA SER A 81 -0.21 -9.19 -0.64
C SER A 81 0.45 -7.82 -0.83
N ARG A 82 -0.33 -6.76 -1.06
CA ARG A 82 0.21 -5.39 -1.16
C ARG A 82 0.85 -4.88 0.13
N LYS A 83 0.42 -5.36 1.30
CA LYS A 83 1.09 -5.06 2.57
C LYS A 83 2.39 -5.81 2.72
N ILE A 84 2.42 -7.09 2.34
CA ILE A 84 3.62 -7.94 2.41
C ILE A 84 4.72 -7.44 1.48
N GLU A 85 4.37 -6.88 0.31
CA GLU A 85 5.34 -6.30 -0.64
C GLU A 85 6.14 -5.12 -0.05
N ASN A 86 5.64 -4.46 1.00
CA ASN A 86 6.35 -3.39 1.69
C ASN A 86 6.89 -3.91 3.01
N ILE A 87 8.08 -4.51 2.98
CA ILE A 87 8.83 -4.78 4.21
C ILE A 87 9.14 -3.42 4.84
N THR A 88 8.44 -3.09 5.92
CA THR A 88 8.68 -1.85 6.66
C THR A 88 9.92 -2.04 7.53
N PRO A 89 11.01 -1.29 7.29
CA PRO A 89 12.19 -1.36 8.14
C PRO A 89 11.84 -0.86 9.55
N LEU A 90 12.45 -1.47 10.56
CA LEU A 90 12.40 -0.97 11.92
C LEU A 90 12.99 0.45 11.97
N THR A 91 12.34 1.33 12.70
CA THR A 91 12.95 2.62 13.03
C THR A 91 14.13 2.42 13.98
N PRO A 92 15.10 3.34 14.03
CA PRO A 92 16.23 3.24 14.97
C PRO A 92 15.79 3.13 16.43
N ASN A 93 14.69 3.80 16.79
CA ASN A 93 14.13 3.79 18.15
C ASN A 93 13.43 2.46 18.49
N GLU A 94 12.89 1.74 17.51
CA GLU A 94 12.33 0.40 17.71
C GLU A 94 13.42 -0.68 17.74
N ALA A 95 14.46 -0.52 16.92
CA ALA A 95 15.55 -1.49 16.82
C ALA A 95 16.51 -1.43 18.02
N LEU A 96 16.72 -0.26 18.63
CA LEU A 96 17.69 -0.09 19.72
C LEU A 96 17.32 -0.90 20.99
N PRO A 97 16.07 -0.88 21.51
CA PRO A 97 15.65 -1.71 22.64
C PRO A 97 15.88 -3.20 22.39
N ILE A 98 15.56 -3.70 21.19
CA ILE A 98 15.73 -5.10 20.81
C ILE A 98 17.19 -5.53 20.92
N ILE A 99 18.12 -4.70 20.43
CA ILE A 99 19.57 -4.96 20.51
C ILE A 99 20.05 -4.98 21.96
N ILE A 100 19.53 -4.07 22.80
CA ILE A 100 19.89 -3.98 24.22
C ILE A 100 19.37 -5.23 24.97
N GLU A 101 18.11 -5.61 24.74
CA GLU A 101 17.46 -6.77 25.35
C GLU A 101 18.16 -8.08 24.95
N ALA A 102 18.47 -8.23 23.66
CA ALA A 102 19.19 -9.38 23.12
C ALA A 102 20.69 -9.40 23.46
N LYS A 103 21.21 -8.34 24.12
CA LYS A 103 22.65 -8.14 24.42
C LYS A 103 23.53 -8.29 23.17
N GLU A 104 23.02 -7.87 22.03
CA GLU A 104 23.72 -8.01 20.75
C GLU A 104 24.82 -6.96 20.60
N GLY A 105 25.98 -7.41 20.13
CA GLY A 105 27.07 -6.55 19.73
C GLY A 105 26.89 -6.02 18.30
N LYS A 106 27.71 -5.03 17.92
CA LYS A 106 27.74 -4.50 16.54
C LYS A 106 27.92 -5.60 15.48
N HIS A 107 28.77 -6.58 15.76
CA HIS A 107 29.08 -7.64 14.82
C HIS A 107 27.86 -8.52 14.54
N THR A 108 27.20 -9.04 15.57
CA THR A 108 26.02 -9.90 15.45
C THR A 108 24.88 -9.17 14.76
N TYR A 109 24.66 -7.91 15.12
CA TYR A 109 23.67 -7.06 14.45
C TYR A 109 23.90 -6.94 12.95
N LEU A 110 25.15 -6.69 12.53
CA LEU A 110 25.50 -6.60 11.11
C LEU A 110 25.37 -7.94 10.39
N VAL A 111 25.61 -9.06 11.06
CA VAL A 111 25.36 -10.40 10.50
C VAL A 111 23.86 -10.60 10.27
N HIS A 112 23.00 -10.29 11.24
CA HIS A 112 21.55 -10.39 11.11
C HIS A 112 21.02 -9.50 9.99
N ARG A 113 21.50 -8.25 9.91
CA ARG A 113 21.12 -7.32 8.84
C ARG A 113 21.51 -7.84 7.46
N ARG A 114 22.75 -8.31 7.27
CA ARG A 114 23.20 -8.87 5.98
C ARG A 114 22.41 -10.12 5.60
N ALA A 115 22.10 -10.99 6.56
CA ALA A 115 21.27 -12.16 6.31
C ALA A 115 19.87 -11.77 5.83
N ALA A 116 19.23 -10.79 6.48
CA ALA A 116 17.92 -10.28 6.07
C ALA A 116 17.98 -9.64 4.66
N GLU A 117 18.98 -8.80 4.38
CA GLU A 117 19.20 -8.19 3.06
C GLU A 117 19.39 -9.25 1.96
N ALA A 118 20.12 -10.34 2.24
CA ALA A 118 20.30 -11.45 1.31
C ALA A 118 19.00 -12.20 0.98
N HIS A 119 18.00 -12.11 1.87
CA HIS A 119 16.65 -12.63 1.65
C HIS A 119 15.65 -11.56 1.17
N PHE A 120 16.16 -10.46 0.58
CA PHE A 120 15.37 -9.33 0.08
C PHE A 120 14.51 -8.66 1.16
N ALA A 121 14.95 -8.71 2.41
CA ALA A 121 14.26 -8.14 3.56
C ALA A 121 15.10 -7.07 4.26
N ASP A 122 14.88 -5.79 3.92
CA ASP A 122 15.52 -4.65 4.59
C ASP A 122 14.77 -4.30 5.89
N ILE A 123 14.85 -5.19 6.88
CA ILE A 123 14.15 -5.05 8.17
C ILE A 123 14.93 -4.16 9.13
N TYR A 124 16.26 -4.22 9.10
CA TYR A 124 17.11 -3.62 10.12
C TYR A 124 17.70 -2.28 9.65
N PRO A 125 17.59 -1.20 10.43
CA PRO A 125 18.18 0.08 10.07
C PRO A 125 19.72 -0.02 9.99
N SER A 126 20.35 0.94 9.32
CA SER A 126 21.83 0.97 9.32
C SER A 126 22.37 1.18 10.75
N TYR A 127 23.53 0.57 11.04
CA TYR A 127 24.18 0.73 12.34
C TYR A 127 24.51 2.19 12.68
N ASN A 128 24.75 3.05 11.69
CA ASN A 128 24.98 4.48 11.92
C ASN A 128 23.74 5.16 12.52
N LYS A 129 22.55 4.89 11.98
CA LYS A 129 21.28 5.40 12.53
C LYS A 129 21.03 4.90 13.95
N LEU A 130 21.41 3.66 14.27
CA LEU A 130 21.35 3.14 15.64
C LEU A 130 22.34 3.82 16.59
N ARG A 131 23.55 4.12 16.11
CA ARG A 131 24.54 4.86 16.89
C ARG A 131 24.04 6.26 17.19
N GLU A 132 23.46 6.95 16.21
CA GLU A 132 22.84 8.27 16.40
C GLU A 132 21.70 8.21 17.41
N ALA A 133 20.80 7.23 17.30
CA ALA A 133 19.74 7.02 18.28
C ALA A 133 20.31 6.75 19.68
N LYS A 134 21.35 5.91 19.79
CA LYS A 134 22.02 5.62 21.06
C LYS A 134 22.63 6.86 21.70
N LEU A 135 23.30 7.70 20.91
CA LEU A 135 23.87 8.98 21.39
C LEU A 135 22.77 9.91 21.89
N HIS A 136 21.72 10.10 21.09
CA HIS A 136 20.57 10.91 21.47
C HIS A 136 19.94 10.45 22.80
N PHE A 137 19.82 9.15 23.05
CA PHE A 137 19.34 8.63 24.34
C PHE A 137 20.31 8.88 25.51
N VAL A 138 21.62 8.89 25.26
CA VAL A 138 22.63 9.20 26.28
C VAL A 138 22.61 10.70 26.61
N ASP A 139 22.55 11.56 25.60
CA ASP A 139 22.47 13.02 25.77
C ASP A 139 21.22 13.41 26.57
N ILE A 140 20.07 12.79 26.30
CA ILE A 140 18.85 12.96 27.10
C ILE A 140 19.07 12.55 28.55
N LYS A 141 19.76 11.43 28.80
CA LYS A 141 20.00 10.96 30.16
C LYS A 141 20.86 11.95 30.96
N GLU A 142 21.85 12.56 30.33
CA GLU A 142 22.72 13.57 30.94
C GLU A 142 21.95 14.88 31.21
N LEU A 143 21.13 15.33 30.27
CA LEU A 143 20.25 16.50 30.44
C LEU A 143 19.21 16.31 31.54
N VAL A 144 18.62 15.12 31.63
CA VAL A 144 17.65 14.78 32.69
C VAL A 144 18.35 14.69 34.04
N SER A 145 19.56 14.13 34.14
CA SER A 145 20.31 14.15 35.41
C SER A 145 20.63 15.57 35.88
N ASP A 146 20.90 16.49 34.97
CA ASP A 146 21.21 17.89 35.29
C ASP A 146 19.96 18.71 35.65
N GLU A 147 18.82 18.46 34.99
CA GLU A 147 17.52 19.07 35.35
C GLU A 147 16.99 18.59 36.71
N PHE A 148 17.16 17.29 37.03
CA PHE A 148 16.79 16.76 38.34
C PHE A 148 17.68 17.31 39.46
N LEU A 149 18.98 17.56 39.19
CA LEU A 149 19.85 18.29 40.10
C LEU A 149 19.35 19.74 40.30
N TYR A 150 18.96 20.44 39.24
CA TYR A 150 18.44 21.81 39.34
C TYR A 150 17.12 21.91 40.11
N GLN A 151 16.19 20.96 39.94
CA GLN A 151 14.97 20.90 40.75
C GLN A 151 15.24 20.54 42.22
N PHE A 152 16.22 19.69 42.52
CA PHE A 152 16.58 19.38 43.91
C PHE A 152 17.24 20.56 44.63
N TYR A 153 18.09 21.33 43.94
CA TYR A 153 18.76 22.49 44.54
C TYR A 153 17.87 23.73 44.65
N THR A 154 16.80 23.84 43.87
CA THR A 154 15.88 25.00 43.93
C THR A 154 14.82 24.87 45.05
N VAL A 155 14.50 23.66 45.52
CA VAL A 155 13.51 23.45 46.59
C VAL A 155 14.14 23.47 48.00
N HIS A 156 15.47 23.45 48.11
CA HIS A 156 16.18 23.49 49.40
C HIS A 156 16.77 24.86 49.79
N PHE A 157 16.44 25.92 49.06
CA PHE A 157 16.90 27.29 49.32
C PHE A 157 15.75 28.33 49.35
N LEU A 158 14.63 27.95 49.95
CA LEU A 158 13.58 28.87 50.41
C LEU A 158 13.19 28.54 51.86
#